data_AF-A0A955G0L0-F1
#
_entry.id   AF-A0A955G0L0-F1
#
_cell.length_a   1.000
_cell.length_b   1.000
_cell.length_c   1.000
_cell.angle_alpha   90.00
_cell.angle_beta   90.00
_cell.angle_gamma   90.00
#
_symmetry.space_group_name_H-M   'P 1'
#
loop_
_entity.id
_entity.type
_entity.pdbx_description
1 polymer ?
#
loop_
_entity_poly.entity_id
_entity_poly.type
_entity_poly.pdbx_seq_one_letter_code
_entity_poly.pdbx_strand_id
1 'polypeptide(L)'
;MAQFTYKATNNKGSTVSGTVEATDRSAAISALTHENLKPISVKEKREGANSLDGFSSKFLRNKVKPDVLVIFTRQLSTMVGAGVPLLRALNALYQHADNPLLKSTLEQVATDVQ
;
A
#
# COMPACT_ATOMS: atom_id res chain seq x y z
N MET A 1 -13.18 23.84 10.37
CA MET A 1 -13.68 23.44 9.04
C MET A 1 -13.11 22.07 8.76
N ALA A 2 -13.90 21.13 8.25
CA ALA A 2 -13.44 19.77 7.99
C ALA A 2 -13.00 19.64 6.54
N GLN A 3 -11.93 18.87 6.30
CA GLN A 3 -11.50 18.55 4.95
C GLN A 3 -12.28 17.32 4.47
N PHE A 4 -12.82 17.35 3.26
CA PHE A 4 -13.53 16.23 2.64
C PHE A 4 -12.79 15.79 1.38
N THR A 5 -12.48 14.51 1.27
CA THR A 5 -11.99 13.95 0.01
C THR A 5 -13.20 13.59 -0.84
N TYR A 6 -13.22 14.05 -2.08
CA TYR A 6 -14.30 13.79 -3.02
C TYR A 6 -13.81 13.09 -4.28
N LYS A 7 -14.71 12.32 -4.87
CA LYS A 7 -14.59 11.78 -6.23
C LYS A 7 -15.83 12.23 -6.97
N ALA A 8 -15.66 13.07 -7.98
CA ALA A 8 -16.75 13.64 -8.76
C ALA A 8 -16.51 13.45 -10.26
N THR A 9 -17.57 13.44 -11.06
CA THR A 9 -17.45 13.49 -12.52
C THR A 9 -17.62 14.92 -13.00
N ASN A 10 -16.76 15.34 -13.92
CA ASN A 10 -16.96 16.58 -14.65
C ASN A 10 -17.97 16.36 -15.78
N ASN A 11 -18.53 17.42 -16.37
CA ASN A 11 -19.46 17.37 -17.49
C ASN A 11 -18.90 16.65 -18.74
N LYS A 12 -17.57 16.48 -18.80
CA LYS A 12 -16.85 15.71 -19.84
C LYS A 12 -16.76 14.20 -19.54
N GLY A 13 -17.38 13.71 -18.46
CA GLY A 13 -17.33 12.31 -18.04
C GLY A 13 -16.02 11.88 -17.38
N SER A 14 -15.03 12.76 -17.26
CA SER A 14 -13.79 12.48 -16.53
C SER A 14 -14.03 12.48 -15.03
N THR A 15 -13.49 11.48 -14.35
CA THR A 15 -13.56 11.40 -12.89
C THR A 15 -12.40 12.17 -12.28
N VAL A 16 -12.73 13.15 -11.45
CA VAL A 16 -11.78 14.01 -10.75
C VAL A 16 -11.86 13.68 -9.25
N SER A 17 -10.70 13.50 -8.63
CA SER A 17 -10.56 13.32 -7.19
C SER A 17 -9.77 14.47 -6.60
N GLY A 18 -10.27 15.04 -5.50
CA GLY A 18 -9.66 16.18 -4.83
C GLY A 18 -10.06 16.26 -3.37
N THR A 19 -9.62 17.31 -2.70
CA THR A 19 -10.00 17.65 -1.33
C THR A 19 -10.70 19.00 -1.31
N VAL A 20 -11.84 19.09 -0.64
CA VAL A 20 -12.61 20.33 -0.47
C VAL A 20 -12.80 20.59 1.03
N GLU A 21 -12.68 21.85 1.45
CA GLU A 21 -12.94 22.24 2.84
C GLU A 21 -14.40 22.67 2.97
N ALA A 22 -15.12 22.08 3.94
CA ALA A 22 -16.51 22.41 4.19
C ALA A 22 -16.86 22.27 5.69
N THR A 23 -17.99 22.83 6.09
CA THR A 23 -18.51 22.66 7.46
C THR A 23 -19.16 21.29 7.64
N ASP A 24 -19.90 20.83 6.62
CA ASP A 24 -20.67 19.58 6.63
C ASP A 24 -20.65 18.90 5.26
N ARG A 25 -21.01 17.62 5.22
CA ARG A 25 -21.13 16.86 3.97
C ARG A 25 -22.07 17.54 2.96
N SER A 26 -23.17 18.12 3.42
CA SER A 26 -24.09 18.86 2.56
C SER A 26 -23.45 20.11 1.96
N ALA A 27 -22.65 20.84 2.76
CA ALA A 27 -21.89 22.00 2.28
C ALA A 27 -20.81 21.59 1.27
N ALA A 28 -20.15 20.45 1.47
CA ALA A 28 -19.19 19.90 0.51
C ALA A 28 -19.85 19.53 -0.83
N ILE A 29 -21.04 18.92 -0.80
CA ILE A 29 -21.81 18.59 -2.01
C ILE A 29 -22.20 19.88 -2.76
N SER A 30 -22.68 20.89 -2.04
CA SER A 30 -23.03 22.19 -2.64
C SER A 30 -21.81 22.85 -3.29
N ALA A 31 -20.66 22.88 -2.60
CA ALA A 31 -19.40 23.42 -3.14
C ALA A 31 -18.98 22.72 -4.45
N LEU A 32 -19.05 21.38 -4.49
CA LEU A 32 -18.75 20.61 -5.70
C LEU A 32 -19.75 20.87 -6.83
N THR A 33 -21.02 21.03 -6.49
CA THR A 33 -22.08 21.31 -7.47
C THR A 33 -21.91 22.71 -8.07
N HIS A 34 -21.48 23.71 -7.27
CA HIS A 34 -21.12 25.05 -7.76
C HIS A 34 -19.94 25.03 -8.73
N GLU A 35 -19.01 24.08 -8.57
CA GLU A 35 -17.89 23.86 -9.50
C GLU A 35 -18.26 23.04 -10.76
N ASN A 36 -19.56 22.78 -11.00
CA ASN A 36 -20.05 21.90 -12.07
C ASN A 36 -19.54 20.45 -11.99
N LEU A 37 -19.18 20.00 -10.79
CA LEU A 37 -18.75 18.63 -10.52
C LEU A 37 -19.92 17.83 -9.93
N LYS A 38 -20.20 16.65 -10.49
CA LYS A 38 -21.21 15.72 -9.96
C LYS A 38 -20.55 14.76 -8.97
N PRO A 39 -20.77 14.90 -7.64
CA PRO A 39 -20.12 14.04 -6.66
C PRO A 39 -20.63 12.59 -6.75
N ILE A 40 -19.70 11.65 -6.94
CA ILE A 40 -19.94 10.21 -6.85
C ILE A 40 -19.75 9.74 -5.41
N SER A 41 -18.76 10.30 -4.72
CA SER A 41 -18.42 9.94 -3.34
C SER A 41 -17.83 11.16 -2.64
N VAL A 42 -18.28 11.41 -1.41
CA VAL A 42 -17.75 12.46 -0.53
C VAL A 42 -17.48 11.81 0.82
N LYS A 43 -16.21 11.73 1.21
CA LYS A 43 -15.75 11.17 2.49
C LYS A 43 -15.14 12.29 3.33
N GLU A 44 -15.57 12.41 4.58
CA GLU A 44 -14.98 13.33 5.56
C GLU A 44 -13.58 12.83 5.95
N LYS A 45 -12.56 13.62 5.67
CA LYS A 45 -11.19 13.38 6.14
C LYS A 45 -11.09 13.93 7.56
N ARG A 46 -11.54 13.13 8.53
CA ARG A 46 -11.30 13.42 9.95
C ARG A 46 -9.81 13.24 10.23
N GLU A 47 -9.16 14.28 10.73
CA GLU A 47 -7.72 14.28 11.08
C GLU A 47 -7.34 13.25 12.17
N GLY A 48 -8.29 12.51 12.74
CA GLY A 48 -8.05 11.39 13.66
C GLY A 48 -8.58 10.02 13.22
N ALA A 49 -9.18 9.88 12.03
CA ALA A 49 -9.85 8.63 11.62
C ALA A 49 -9.27 7.98 10.35
N ASN A 50 -8.06 8.36 9.93
CA ASN A 50 -7.37 7.73 8.80
C ASN A 50 -6.63 6.42 9.18
N SER A 51 -6.78 5.93 10.40
CA SER A 51 -6.04 4.76 10.91
C SER A 51 -6.72 3.41 10.68
N LEU A 52 -7.87 3.33 9.99
CA LEU A 52 -8.58 2.05 9.79
C LEU A 52 -8.70 1.63 8.32
N ASP A 53 -8.86 2.56 7.37
CA ASP A 53 -8.90 2.24 5.93
C ASP A 53 -7.48 2.24 5.32
N GLY A 54 -6.56 3.04 5.89
CA GLY A 54 -5.14 3.06 5.53
C GLY A 54 -4.33 1.96 6.18
N PHE A 55 -4.69 1.50 7.38
CA PHE A 55 -3.93 0.48 8.11
C PHE A 55 -4.21 -0.92 7.56
N SER A 56 -5.48 -1.22 7.23
CA SER A 56 -5.85 -2.46 6.57
C SER A 56 -5.25 -2.55 5.16
N SER A 57 -5.34 -1.49 4.35
CA SER A 57 -4.75 -1.49 3.00
C SER A 57 -3.22 -1.53 3.05
N LYS A 58 -2.55 -0.90 4.02
CA LYS A 58 -1.09 -1.01 4.19
C LYS A 58 -0.68 -2.39 4.70
N PHE A 59 -1.42 -3.01 5.63
CA PHE A 59 -1.17 -4.40 6.07
C PHE A 59 -1.45 -5.45 4.99
N LEU A 60 -2.51 -5.28 4.19
CA LEU A 60 -2.82 -6.16 3.05
C LEU A 60 -1.84 -5.96 1.89
N ARG A 61 -1.31 -4.76 1.68
CA ARG A 61 -0.27 -4.46 0.68
C ARG A 61 1.13 -4.82 1.16
N ASN A 62 1.31 -5.05 2.46
CA ASN A 62 2.54 -5.51 3.09
C ASN A 62 2.66 -7.05 3.20
N LYS A 63 1.80 -7.82 2.52
CA LYS A 63 2.00 -9.28 2.44
C LYS A 63 2.89 -9.66 1.27
N VAL A 64 3.86 -10.54 1.53
CA VAL A 64 4.59 -11.24 0.49
C VAL A 64 3.63 -12.19 -0.22
N LYS A 65 3.59 -12.14 -1.55
CA LYS A 65 2.74 -13.04 -2.35
C LYS A 65 3.18 -14.50 -2.14
N PRO A 66 2.25 -15.47 -2.11
CA PRO A 66 2.58 -16.89 -1.95
C PRO A 66 3.60 -17.38 -2.99
N ASP A 67 3.45 -16.98 -4.25
CA ASP A 67 4.35 -17.38 -5.34
C ASP A 67 5.81 -16.97 -5.09
N VAL A 68 6.01 -15.78 -4.50
CA VAL A 68 7.34 -15.27 -4.16
C VAL A 68 7.96 -16.11 -3.03
N LEU A 69 7.17 -16.54 -2.05
CA LEU A 69 7.63 -17.45 -1.00
C LEU A 69 7.99 -18.84 -1.54
N VAL A 70 7.22 -19.36 -2.50
CA VAL A 70 7.51 -20.65 -3.14
C VAL A 70 8.85 -20.58 -3.89
N ILE A 71 9.07 -19.52 -4.66
CA ILE A 71 10.34 -19.33 -5.39
C ILE A 71 11.51 -19.21 -4.41
N PHE A 72 11.37 -18.36 -3.38
CA PHE A 72 12.39 -18.15 -2.36
C PHE A 72 12.78 -19.46 -1.66
N THR A 73 11.80 -20.22 -1.17
CA THR A 73 12.05 -21.48 -0.44
C THR A 73 12.68 -22.55 -1.32
N ARG A 74 12.31 -22.62 -2.61
CA ARG A 74 12.90 -23.56 -3.57
C ARG A 74 14.34 -23.20 -3.91
N GLN A 75 14.64 -21.92 -4.08
CA GLN A 75 16.01 -21.45 -4.34
C GLN A 75 16.91 -21.69 -3.11
N LEU A 76 16.42 -21.37 -1.90
CA LEU A 76 17.13 -21.65 -0.66
C LEU A 76 17.41 -23.15 -0.50
N SER A 77 16.40 -23.99 -0.69
CA SER A 77 16.54 -25.46 -0.64
C SER A 77 17.56 -25.99 -1.64
N THR A 78 17.59 -25.44 -2.85
CA THR A 78 18.57 -25.82 -3.88
C THR A 78 19.99 -25.45 -3.47
N MET A 79 20.21 -24.24 -2.95
CA MET A 79 21.54 -23.79 -2.52
C MET A 79 22.03 -24.59 -1.30
N VAL A 80 21.16 -24.79 -0.30
CA VAL A 80 21.49 -25.58 0.88
C VAL A 80 21.75 -27.04 0.51
N GLY A 81 20.92 -27.63 -0.37
CA GLY A 81 21.12 -28.98 -0.89
C GLY A 81 22.40 -29.15 -1.71
N ALA A 82 22.86 -28.09 -2.37
CA ALA A 82 24.15 -28.05 -3.06
C ALA A 82 25.35 -27.80 -2.13
N GLY A 83 25.14 -27.70 -0.82
CA GLY A 83 26.19 -27.47 0.18
C GLY A 83 26.67 -26.03 0.29
N VAL A 84 25.91 -25.06 -0.25
CA VAL A 84 26.23 -23.64 -0.07
C VAL A 84 25.99 -23.25 1.39
N PRO A 85 26.94 -22.56 2.05
CA PRO A 85 26.75 -22.08 3.42
C PRO A 85 25.48 -21.23 3.54
N LEU A 86 24.68 -21.48 4.59
CA LEU A 86 23.37 -20.86 4.78
C LEU A 86 23.43 -19.33 4.72
N LEU A 87 24.41 -18.71 5.39
CA LEU A 87 24.61 -17.27 5.40
C LEU A 87 24.85 -16.70 3.98
N ARG A 88 25.58 -17.46 3.14
CA ARG A 88 25.87 -17.06 1.77
C ARG A 88 24.64 -17.22 0.87
N ALA A 89 23.86 -18.28 1.08
CA ALA A 89 22.59 -18.49 0.38
C ALA A 89 21.57 -17.38 0.72
N LEU A 90 21.41 -17.03 1.99
CA LEU A 90 20.52 -15.94 2.43
C LEU A 90 20.92 -14.59 1.82
N ASN A 91 22.23 -14.26 1.85
CA ASN A 91 22.74 -13.04 1.23
C ASN A 91 22.51 -12.99 -0.29
N ALA A 92 22.71 -14.11 -1.00
CA ALA A 92 22.43 -14.18 -2.44
C ALA A 92 20.94 -13.98 -2.74
N LEU A 93 20.05 -14.59 -1.95
CA LEU A 93 18.60 -14.46 -2.13
C LEU A 93 18.09 -13.05 -1.78
N TYR A 94 18.67 -12.40 -0.78
CA TYR A 94 18.39 -11.01 -0.44
C TYR A 94 18.69 -10.06 -1.62
N GLN A 95 19.80 -10.27 -2.33
CA GLN A 95 20.18 -9.43 -3.49
C GLN A 95 19.21 -9.55 -4.66
N HIS A 96 18.60 -10.73 -4.84
CA HIS A 96 17.66 -11.02 -5.93
C HIS A 96 16.18 -10.93 -5.53
N ALA A 97 15.86 -10.46 -4.32
CA ALA A 97 14.48 -10.30 -3.88
C ALA A 97 13.82 -9.05 -4.49
N ASP A 98 12.85 -9.26 -5.40
CA ASP A 98 12.07 -8.18 -6.02
C ASP A 98 11.08 -7.51 -5.04
N ASN A 99 10.67 -8.23 -3.99
CA ASN A 99 9.73 -7.72 -3.02
C ASN A 99 10.49 -6.93 -1.92
N PRO A 100 10.26 -5.61 -1.79
CA PRO A 100 11.01 -4.77 -0.84
C PRO A 100 10.80 -5.20 0.62
N LEU A 101 9.65 -5.81 0.92
CA LEU A 101 9.30 -6.28 2.24
C LEU A 101 9.99 -7.60 2.58
N LEU A 102 10.04 -8.51 1.60
CA LEU A 102 10.84 -9.73 1.74
C LEU A 102 12.31 -9.37 1.94
N LYS A 103 12.80 -8.37 1.19
CA LYS A 103 14.17 -7.89 1.30
C LYS A 103 14.51 -7.36 2.70
N SER A 104 13.66 -6.51 3.29
CA SER A 104 13.89 -6.01 4.65
C SER A 104 13.85 -7.13 5.70
N THR A 105 12.96 -8.10 5.54
CA THR A 105 12.91 -9.25 6.46
C THR A 105 14.13 -10.16 6.33
N LEU A 106 14.62 -10.38 5.11
CA LEU A 106 15.82 -11.21 4.89
C LEU A 106 17.08 -10.53 5.42
N GLU A 107 17.16 -9.20 5.36
CA GLU A 107 18.25 -8.43 5.95
C GLU A 107 18.32 -8.58 7.47
N GLN A 108 17.16 -8.50 8.14
CA GLN A 108 17.06 -8.76 9.58
C GLN A 108 17.50 -10.18 9.91
N VAL A 109 16.96 -11.18 9.21
CA VAL A 109 17.32 -12.59 9.45
C VAL A 109 18.81 -12.83 9.18
N ALA A 110 19.40 -12.24 8.14
CA ALA A 110 20.83 -12.38 7.86
C ALA A 110 21.70 -11.74 8.95
N THR A 111 21.25 -10.64 9.54
CA THR A 111 21.92 -9.97 10.67
C THR A 111 21.83 -10.80 11.95
N ASP A 112 20.67 -11.42 12.22
CA ASP A 112 20.46 -12.25 13.41
C ASP A 112 21.26 -13.56 13.39
N VAL A 113 21.63 -14.04 12.19
CA VAL A 113 22.38 -15.29 11.98
C VAL A 113 23.90 -15.04 11.87
N GLN A 114 24.33 -13.78 11.69
CA GLN A 114 25.74 -13.38 11.74
C GLN A 114 26.31 -13.44 13.15
#